data_AF-A0A0S8E0B9-F1
#
_entry.id   AF-A0A0S8E0B9-F1
#
_cell.length_a   1.000
_cell.length_b   1.000
_cell.length_c   1.000
_cell.angle_alpha   90.00
_cell.angle_beta   90.00
_cell.angle_gamma   90.00
#
_symmetry.space_group_name_H-M   'P 1'
#
loop_
_entity.id
_entity.type
_entity.pdbx_description
1 polymer ?
#
loop_
_entity_poly.entity_id
_entity_poly.type
_entity_poly.pdbx_seq_one_letter_code
_entity_poly.pdbx_strand_id
1 'polypeptide(L)'
;MPVEPDGSAYFEVPALRSLIFVALDSGDLAVKRMQSFVTVQPGETTGCVGCHENRTDRPVQLPRREAFRKAPARIQPVADVPDVLDFPRDIQPILDRHCTPCHGYQKTGAGGPRSGGVVLTGDRGPMFSHAYFTLSARRQMADGRNLPQSNYPPRGFGSGAAPLVKKILQGHNGAKLSDREKTTVRLWIDTGAPYPGTYAALGTGMIGGYARNQLDRSDTKWPSMQALAEVQKRRCGSCHAKGLKLPGSPSDNMGMPPWAIRYGDPRLRFSRHILYNLTRPPMSLLVLAPLAKEAGGFGVCKKGEDPARVFTDTSDADYAKLLAAVQDTARRLDEIRRFDMAGFRPRTAYLREMKRYGLIPTDRADDVPVDYYALDRQYWRSFWHQPSAQ
;
A
#
# COMPACT_ATOMS: atom_id res chain seq x y z
N MET A 1 24.21 2.69 9.19
CA MET A 1 25.58 3.25 9.20
C MET A 1 25.82 3.85 10.56
N PRO A 2 27.05 3.78 11.11
CA PRO A 2 27.33 4.41 12.39
C PRO A 2 27.23 5.93 12.26
N VAL A 3 26.67 6.56 13.29
CA VAL A 3 26.68 8.01 13.51
C VAL A 3 27.48 8.23 14.80
N GLU A 4 28.47 9.11 14.75
CA GLU A 4 29.30 9.41 15.91
C GLU A 4 28.52 10.21 16.99
N PRO A 5 28.96 10.22 18.26
CA PRO A 5 28.31 11.00 19.32
C PRO A 5 28.09 12.49 19.00
N ASP A 6 28.96 13.10 18.19
CA ASP A 6 28.82 14.48 17.72
C ASP A 6 27.80 14.67 16.57
N GLY A 7 27.11 13.60 16.17
CA GLY A 7 26.11 13.56 15.10
C GLY A 7 26.69 13.43 13.69
N SER A 8 28.01 13.36 13.53
CA SER A 8 28.65 13.23 12.22
C SER A 8 28.64 11.79 11.67
N ALA A 9 28.63 11.67 10.35
CA ALA A 9 28.72 10.39 9.65
C ALA A 9 29.58 10.53 8.39
N TYR A 10 30.40 9.53 8.09
CA TYR A 10 31.25 9.47 6.90
C TYR A 10 31.28 8.04 6.35
N PHE A 11 30.83 7.87 5.11
CA PHE A 11 30.60 6.55 4.52
C PHE A 11 30.68 6.56 2.99
N GLU A 12 31.01 5.40 2.42
CA GLU A 12 30.99 5.12 1.00
C GLU A 12 29.56 4.79 0.54
N VAL A 13 29.21 5.22 -0.66
CA VAL A 13 27.91 4.94 -1.28
C VAL A 13 28.08 4.50 -2.73
N PRO A 14 27.14 3.75 -3.31
CA PRO A 14 27.24 3.33 -4.70
C PRO A 14 27.10 4.53 -5.64
N ALA A 15 28.06 4.68 -6.55
CA ALA A 15 28.04 5.69 -7.58
C ALA A 15 26.85 5.51 -8.55
N LEU A 16 26.37 6.62 -9.09
CA LEU A 16 25.29 6.69 -10.09
C LEU A 16 23.96 6.05 -9.66
N ARG A 17 23.76 5.89 -8.34
CA ARG A 17 22.49 5.43 -7.75
C ARG A 17 21.88 6.53 -6.91
N SER A 18 20.59 6.77 -7.10
CA SER A 18 19.82 7.69 -6.26
C SER A 18 19.62 7.10 -4.88
N LEU A 19 20.00 7.85 -3.85
CA LEU A 19 19.96 7.45 -2.45
C LEU A 19 19.10 8.44 -1.66
N ILE A 20 18.41 7.90 -0.65
CA ILE A 20 17.79 8.69 0.41
C ILE A 20 18.43 8.29 1.73
N PHE A 21 18.50 9.23 2.66
CA PHE A 21 18.98 8.96 4.02
C PHE A 21 17.83 9.02 5.02
N VAL A 22 17.85 8.09 5.97
CA VAL A 22 16.94 8.04 7.12
C VAL A 22 17.80 8.04 8.37
N ALA A 23 17.70 9.11 9.16
CA ALA A 23 18.29 9.16 10.50
C ALA A 23 17.42 8.32 11.44
N LEU A 24 18.05 7.45 12.23
CA LEU A 24 17.40 6.53 13.16
C LEU A 24 17.74 6.88 14.61
N ASP A 25 16.86 6.56 15.54
CA ASP A 25 17.17 6.58 16.98
C ASP A 25 17.77 5.25 17.46
N SER A 26 18.05 5.14 18.76
CA SER A 26 18.61 3.92 19.37
C SER A 26 17.68 2.69 19.30
N GLY A 27 16.40 2.88 18.97
CA GLY A 27 15.44 1.79 18.73
C GLY A 27 15.24 1.50 17.24
N ASP A 28 16.16 1.94 16.38
CA ASP A 28 16.08 1.87 14.91
C ASP A 28 14.88 2.61 14.29
N LEU A 29 14.19 3.48 15.04
CA LEU A 29 13.02 4.20 14.52
C LEU A 29 13.43 5.48 13.79
N ALA A 30 12.76 5.75 12.67
CA ALA A 30 13.02 6.94 11.88
C ALA A 30 12.78 8.24 12.69
N VAL A 31 13.85 9.03 12.83
CA VAL A 31 13.83 10.38 13.38
C VAL A 31 13.58 11.38 12.26
N LYS A 32 14.29 11.28 11.13
CA LYS A 32 14.08 12.17 9.98
C LYS A 32 14.46 11.44 8.70
N ARG A 33 13.62 11.55 7.67
CA ARG A 33 13.85 10.96 6.34
C ARG A 33 13.97 12.07 5.29
N MET A 34 14.94 11.90 4.39
CA MET A 34 15.10 12.75 3.21
C MET A 34 13.91 12.56 2.25
N GLN A 35 13.25 13.66 1.84
CA GLN A 35 12.22 13.66 0.78
C GLN A 35 12.77 14.21 -0.56
N SER A 36 13.99 13.81 -0.86
CA SER A 36 14.73 14.08 -2.08
C SER A 36 15.69 12.92 -2.26
N PHE A 37 16.51 12.95 -3.29
CA PHE A 37 17.56 11.97 -3.48
C PHE A 37 18.89 12.69 -3.73
N VAL A 38 19.98 12.01 -3.36
CA VAL A 38 21.34 12.39 -3.73
C VAL A 38 21.92 11.29 -4.62
N THR A 39 22.72 11.69 -5.58
CA THR A 39 23.49 10.80 -6.45
C THR A 39 24.92 11.34 -6.49
N VAL A 40 25.91 10.46 -6.48
CA VAL A 40 27.33 10.82 -6.60
C VAL A 40 27.94 10.14 -7.82
N GLN A 41 28.92 10.80 -8.44
CA GLN A 41 29.76 10.25 -9.49
C GLN A 41 30.81 9.28 -8.91
N PRO A 42 31.40 8.40 -9.72
CA PRO A 42 32.54 7.59 -9.30
C PRO A 42 33.69 8.48 -8.78
N GLY A 43 34.16 8.20 -7.56
CA GLY A 43 35.22 8.97 -6.90
C GLY A 43 34.80 10.33 -6.32
N GLU A 44 33.55 10.75 -6.49
CA GLU A 44 33.06 12.00 -5.92
C GLU A 44 32.88 11.90 -4.40
N THR A 45 33.38 12.92 -3.68
CA THR A 45 33.06 13.13 -2.27
C THR A 45 32.12 14.32 -2.13
N THR A 46 30.95 14.08 -1.55
CA THR A 46 29.96 15.12 -1.26
C THR A 46 29.70 15.18 0.24
N GLY A 47 29.40 16.37 0.76
CA GLY A 47 29.14 16.61 2.18
C GLY A 47 27.96 17.54 2.39
N CYS A 48 27.28 17.40 3.53
CA CYS A 48 26.23 18.31 3.97
C CYS A 48 26.47 18.75 5.41
N VAL A 49 26.05 19.96 5.76
CA VAL A 49 26.21 20.52 7.11
C VAL A 49 25.21 19.89 8.10
N GLY A 50 24.03 19.50 7.61
CA GLY A 50 22.99 18.87 8.41
C GLY A 50 21.79 18.37 7.59
N CYS A 51 20.84 17.71 8.26
CA CYS A 51 19.70 17.09 7.61
C CYS A 51 18.62 18.11 7.20
N HIS A 52 18.62 18.49 5.90
CA HIS A 52 17.73 19.48 5.30
C HIS A 52 18.12 20.95 5.59
N GLU A 53 19.43 21.20 5.75
CA GLU A 53 20.02 22.54 5.77
C GLU A 53 19.99 23.18 4.38
N ASN A 54 20.03 24.51 4.33
CA ASN A 54 20.03 25.24 3.07
C ASN A 54 21.37 25.08 2.34
N ARG A 55 21.31 24.66 1.07
CA ARG A 55 22.51 24.24 0.30
C ARG A 55 23.41 25.41 -0.10
N THR A 56 22.89 26.63 -0.05
CA THR A 56 23.61 27.86 -0.37
C THR A 56 24.22 28.52 0.87
N ASP A 57 23.89 28.05 2.06
CA ASP A 57 24.40 28.63 3.29
C ASP A 57 25.86 28.21 3.46
N ARG A 58 26.69 29.16 3.88
CA ARG A 58 28.08 28.86 4.20
C ARG A 58 28.10 27.93 5.41
N PRO A 59 28.91 26.86 5.39
CA PRO A 59 29.16 26.09 6.60
C PRO A 59 29.69 27.06 7.65
N VAL A 60 29.07 27.10 8.83
CA VAL A 60 29.74 27.64 10.01
C VAL A 60 31.07 26.90 10.13
N GLN A 61 32.17 27.56 10.52
CA GLN A 61 33.42 26.85 10.79
C GLN A 61 33.17 25.84 11.90
N LEU A 62 32.99 24.58 11.52
CA LEU A 62 32.76 23.48 12.44
C LEU A 62 34.12 22.89 12.81
N PRO A 63 34.37 22.59 14.11
CA PRO A 63 35.54 21.81 14.50
C PRO A 63 35.58 20.49 13.72
N ARG A 64 36.78 19.93 13.51
CA ARG A 64 36.96 18.67 12.77
C ARG A 64 36.12 17.56 13.42
N ARG A 65 35.04 17.19 12.74
CA ARG A 65 34.05 16.19 13.15
C ARG A 65 34.69 14.83 13.40
N GLU A 66 34.13 14.08 14.33
CA GLU A 66 34.68 12.78 14.74
C GLU A 66 34.72 11.78 13.58
N ALA A 67 33.72 11.77 12.70
CA ALA A 67 33.65 10.85 11.58
C ALA A 67 34.83 11.02 10.59
N PHE A 68 35.39 12.22 10.44
CA PHE A 68 36.55 12.49 9.57
C PHE A 68 37.90 12.12 10.19
N ARG A 69 37.90 11.50 11.38
CA ARG A 69 39.09 10.91 11.99
C ARG A 69 39.23 9.43 11.65
N LYS A 70 38.22 8.83 11.02
CA LYS A 70 38.17 7.41 10.63
C LYS A 70 38.05 7.30 9.10
N ALA A 71 38.38 6.12 8.58
CA ALA A 71 38.07 5.78 7.18
C ALA A 71 36.54 5.75 6.97
N PRO A 72 36.04 6.06 5.76
CA PRO A 72 34.61 6.03 5.49
C PRO A 72 34.04 4.63 5.71
N ALA A 73 32.92 4.52 6.42
CA ALA A 73 32.24 3.25 6.62
C ALA A 73 31.62 2.73 5.31
N ARG A 74 31.55 1.40 5.13
CA ARG A 74 30.85 0.78 4.00
C ARG A 74 29.39 0.50 4.32
N ILE A 75 28.49 0.89 3.41
CA ILE A 75 27.08 0.53 3.55
C ILE A 75 26.89 -0.99 3.44
N GLN A 76 26.11 -1.55 4.36
CA GLN A 76 25.76 -2.96 4.39
C GLN A 76 24.25 -3.12 4.18
N PRO A 77 23.81 -4.11 3.39
CA PRO A 77 22.39 -4.47 3.33
C PRO A 77 21.86 -4.87 4.70
N VAL A 78 20.56 -4.67 4.92
CA VAL A 78 19.90 -5.25 6.09
C VAL A 78 19.68 -6.74 5.81
N ALA A 79 20.25 -7.59 6.66
CA ALA A 79 20.14 -9.04 6.50
C ALA A 79 18.68 -9.51 6.54
N ASP A 80 18.37 -10.55 5.76
CA ASP A 80 17.08 -11.25 5.75
C ASP A 80 15.83 -10.41 5.41
N VAL A 81 16.02 -9.21 4.87
CA VAL A 81 14.95 -8.34 4.37
C VAL A 81 15.09 -8.17 2.85
N PRO A 82 14.01 -8.28 2.05
CA PRO A 82 14.06 -8.03 0.62
C PRO A 82 14.54 -6.61 0.27
N ASP A 83 15.35 -6.47 -0.78
CA ASP A 83 15.84 -5.18 -1.29
C ASP A 83 14.70 -4.20 -1.62
N VAL A 84 13.62 -4.72 -2.22
CA VAL A 84 12.42 -3.95 -2.57
C VAL A 84 11.23 -4.65 -1.96
N LEU A 85 10.62 -4.01 -0.97
CA LEU A 85 9.48 -4.51 -0.23
C LEU A 85 8.19 -4.39 -1.03
N ASP A 86 7.34 -5.41 -0.91
CA ASP A 86 6.06 -5.55 -1.58
C ASP A 86 4.99 -5.90 -0.54
N PHE A 87 3.87 -5.19 -0.52
CA PHE A 87 2.91 -5.36 0.57
C PHE A 87 2.25 -6.74 0.57
N PRO A 88 1.66 -7.23 -0.54
CA PRO A 88 1.12 -8.59 -0.60
C PRO A 88 2.14 -9.68 -0.28
N ARG A 89 3.39 -9.55 -0.73
CA ARG A 89 4.42 -10.58 -0.54
C ARG A 89 5.02 -10.56 0.88
N ASP A 90 5.35 -9.38 1.40
CA ASP A 90 6.23 -9.26 2.57
C ASP A 90 5.50 -8.82 3.84
N ILE A 91 4.40 -8.08 3.71
CA ILE A 91 3.69 -7.47 4.85
C ILE A 91 2.40 -8.22 5.17
N GLN A 92 1.62 -8.56 4.15
CA GLN A 92 0.35 -9.27 4.33
C GLN A 92 0.52 -10.60 5.12
N PRO A 93 1.54 -11.44 4.87
CA PRO A 93 1.72 -12.67 5.66
C PRO A 93 1.98 -12.42 7.15
N ILE A 94 2.60 -11.30 7.50
CA ILE A 94 2.81 -10.89 8.90
C ILE A 94 1.45 -10.51 9.53
N LEU A 95 0.64 -9.73 8.81
CA LEU A 95 -0.71 -9.37 9.26
C LEU A 95 -1.61 -10.60 9.36
N ASP A 96 -1.52 -11.54 8.42
CA ASP A 96 -2.29 -12.77 8.41
C ASP A 96 -2.02 -13.58 9.69
N ARG A 97 -0.76 -13.76 10.05
CA ARG A 97 -0.34 -14.50 11.25
C ARG A 97 -0.78 -13.83 12.55
N HIS A 98 -0.62 -12.51 12.66
CA HIS A 98 -0.69 -11.83 13.96
C HIS A 98 -1.92 -10.94 14.15
N CYS A 99 -2.63 -10.58 13.09
CA CYS A 99 -3.68 -9.56 13.13
C CYS A 99 -5.04 -10.02 12.60
N THR A 100 -5.07 -10.84 11.53
CA THR A 100 -6.32 -11.26 10.91
C THR A 100 -7.26 -12.11 11.78
N PRO A 101 -6.81 -12.87 12.80
CA PRO A 101 -7.73 -13.57 13.69
C PRO A 101 -8.76 -12.64 14.36
N CYS A 102 -8.36 -11.41 14.71
CA CYS A 102 -9.25 -10.39 15.28
C CYS A 102 -9.80 -9.43 14.23
N HIS A 103 -9.00 -9.10 13.21
CA HIS A 103 -9.32 -8.13 12.17
C HIS A 103 -9.76 -8.80 10.85
N GLY A 104 -10.47 -9.92 10.96
CA GLY A 104 -11.00 -10.70 9.84
C GLY A 104 -12.50 -10.47 9.59
N TYR A 105 -13.04 -11.21 8.61
CA TYR A 105 -14.47 -11.24 8.29
C TYR A 105 -15.28 -12.19 9.18
N GLN A 106 -14.61 -13.10 9.88
CA GLN A 106 -15.22 -14.12 10.71
C GLN A 106 -14.78 -13.95 12.17
N LYS A 107 -15.64 -14.39 13.09
CA LYS A 107 -15.27 -14.51 14.50
C LYS A 107 -14.35 -15.71 14.66
N THR A 108 -13.30 -15.56 15.45
CA THR A 108 -12.38 -16.63 15.82
C THR A 108 -12.27 -16.73 17.34
N GLY A 109 -11.55 -17.73 17.86
CA GLY A 109 -11.23 -17.81 19.28
C GLY A 109 -10.42 -16.62 19.82
N ALA A 110 -9.69 -15.92 18.94
CA ALA A 110 -8.92 -14.72 19.30
C ALA A 110 -9.79 -13.45 19.37
N GLY A 111 -11.01 -13.47 18.80
CA GLY A 111 -11.92 -12.33 18.77
C GLY A 111 -12.55 -12.10 17.40
N GLY A 112 -12.94 -10.85 17.11
CA GLY A 112 -13.59 -10.46 15.87
C GLY A 112 -15.09 -10.80 15.79
N PRO A 113 -15.70 -10.71 14.59
CA PRO A 113 -15.11 -10.22 13.36
C PRO A 113 -14.82 -8.72 13.43
N ARG A 114 -13.88 -8.24 12.61
CA ARG A 114 -13.59 -6.81 12.42
C ARG A 114 -13.40 -6.03 13.72
N SER A 115 -12.65 -6.56 14.69
CA SER A 115 -12.39 -5.85 15.95
C SER A 115 -11.94 -4.41 15.68
N GLY A 116 -12.54 -3.43 16.38
CA GLY A 116 -12.31 -2.01 16.15
C GLY A 116 -12.85 -1.45 14.81
N GLY A 117 -13.68 -2.20 14.09
CA GLY A 117 -14.24 -1.82 12.79
C GLY A 117 -13.23 -1.87 11.63
N VAL A 118 -12.16 -2.64 11.79
CA VAL A 118 -10.99 -2.71 10.89
C VAL A 118 -10.88 -4.11 10.30
N VAL A 119 -10.59 -4.20 9.00
CA VAL A 119 -10.28 -5.45 8.30
C VAL A 119 -8.84 -5.39 7.82
N LEU A 120 -8.03 -6.39 8.18
CA LEU A 120 -6.61 -6.48 7.82
C LEU A 120 -6.28 -7.72 6.97
N THR A 121 -7.29 -8.31 6.35
CA THR A 121 -7.10 -9.47 5.47
C THR A 121 -6.55 -9.07 4.09
N GLY A 122 -5.85 -10.01 3.47
CA GLY A 122 -5.35 -9.89 2.09
C GLY A 122 -6.43 -9.96 1.01
N ASP A 123 -7.71 -10.02 1.38
CA ASP A 123 -8.82 -10.03 0.42
C ASP A 123 -8.76 -8.83 -0.53
N ARG A 124 -9.07 -9.09 -1.79
CA ARG A 124 -8.90 -8.12 -2.87
C ARG A 124 -10.08 -7.17 -2.91
N GLY A 125 -9.81 -5.88 -2.77
CA GLY A 125 -10.66 -4.83 -3.30
C GLY A 125 -10.32 -4.54 -4.78
N PRO A 126 -10.99 -3.56 -5.39
CA PRO A 126 -10.82 -3.24 -6.81
C PRO A 126 -9.40 -2.86 -7.26
N MET A 127 -8.58 -2.31 -6.35
CA MET A 127 -7.20 -1.86 -6.63
C MET A 127 -6.20 -2.36 -5.58
N PHE A 128 -6.55 -2.22 -4.30
CA PHE A 128 -5.74 -2.65 -3.16
C PHE A 128 -6.36 -3.84 -2.42
N SER A 129 -5.59 -4.53 -1.60
CA SER A 129 -6.14 -5.42 -0.58
C SER A 129 -6.89 -4.61 0.48
N HIS A 130 -7.79 -5.27 1.20
CA HIS A 130 -8.55 -4.66 2.29
C HIS A 130 -7.62 -4.17 3.39
N ALA A 131 -6.57 -4.92 3.72
CA ALA A 131 -5.57 -4.53 4.69
C ALA A 131 -4.83 -3.24 4.31
N TYR A 132 -4.27 -3.18 3.11
CA TYR A 132 -3.48 -2.01 2.68
C TYR A 132 -4.34 -0.74 2.67
N PHE A 133 -5.54 -0.83 2.07
CA PHE A 133 -6.46 0.29 2.07
C PHE A 133 -6.85 0.70 3.49
N THR A 134 -7.14 -0.26 4.37
CA THR A 134 -7.56 0.03 5.74
C THR A 134 -6.43 0.71 6.54
N LEU A 135 -5.19 0.21 6.44
CA LEU A 135 -4.03 0.83 7.07
C LEU A 135 -3.81 2.27 6.56
N SER A 136 -3.98 2.49 5.26
CA SER A 136 -3.91 3.83 4.65
C SER A 136 -5.03 4.75 5.15
N ALA A 137 -6.29 4.34 5.00
CA ALA A 137 -7.46 5.12 5.39
C ALA A 137 -7.50 5.45 6.89
N ARG A 138 -6.88 4.61 7.74
CA ARG A 138 -6.77 4.80 9.19
C ARG A 138 -5.45 5.46 9.61
N ARG A 139 -4.63 5.99 8.69
CA ARG A 139 -3.34 6.66 8.96
C ARG A 139 -2.36 5.81 9.78
N GLN A 140 -2.30 4.51 9.55
CA GLN A 140 -1.45 3.61 10.35
C GLN A 140 0.02 3.60 9.91
N MET A 141 0.32 4.02 8.67
CA MET A 141 1.67 3.94 8.08
C MET A 141 2.51 5.21 8.25
N ALA A 142 1.89 6.39 8.41
CA ALA A 142 2.60 7.68 8.39
C ALA A 142 3.62 7.77 7.24
N ASP A 143 3.19 7.44 6.02
CA ASP A 143 4.01 7.18 4.82
C ASP A 143 4.71 8.43 4.22
N GLY A 144 4.35 9.64 4.68
CA GLY A 144 4.85 10.88 4.11
C GLY A 144 4.23 11.15 2.74
N ARG A 145 2.90 11.31 2.72
CA ARG A 145 2.07 11.56 1.52
C ARG A 145 2.70 12.59 0.59
N ASN A 146 2.53 12.39 -0.72
CA ASN A 146 3.01 13.30 -1.76
C ASN A 146 2.27 14.64 -1.72
N LEU A 147 2.72 15.53 -0.83
CA LEU A 147 2.24 16.89 -0.65
C LEU A 147 3.29 17.85 -1.22
N PRO A 148 2.92 19.10 -1.56
CA PRO A 148 3.88 20.14 -1.94
C PRO A 148 4.65 20.66 -0.70
N GLN A 149 5.22 19.74 0.08
CA GLN A 149 6.00 19.97 1.28
C GLN A 149 7.07 18.88 1.33
N SER A 150 8.34 19.29 1.48
CA SER A 150 9.49 18.37 1.50
C SER A 150 10.29 18.41 2.81
N ASN A 151 10.12 19.45 3.64
CA ASN A 151 10.72 19.56 4.97
C ASN A 151 9.65 19.34 6.05
N TYR A 152 9.83 18.30 6.85
CA TYR A 152 8.97 17.98 7.97
C TYR A 152 9.79 18.00 9.26
N PRO A 153 9.14 18.28 10.41
CA PRO A 153 9.81 18.17 11.71
C PRO A 153 10.26 16.72 11.95
N PRO A 154 11.30 16.52 12.78
CA PRO A 154 11.67 15.20 13.27
C PRO A 154 10.46 14.43 13.81
N ARG A 155 10.41 13.13 13.56
CA ARG A 155 9.30 12.21 13.89
C ARG A 155 7.94 12.64 13.31
N GLY A 156 7.93 13.42 12.22
CA GLY A 156 6.70 13.81 11.52
C GLY A 156 6.09 12.70 10.65
N PHE A 157 6.90 11.75 10.18
CA PHE A 157 6.48 10.61 9.35
C PHE A 157 7.54 9.48 9.42
N GLY A 158 7.27 8.34 8.79
CA GLY A 158 8.11 7.14 8.88
C GLY A 158 7.82 6.31 10.12
N SER A 159 8.67 5.31 10.38
CA SER A 159 8.46 4.31 11.43
C SER A 159 8.37 4.90 12.84
N GLY A 160 9.11 5.97 13.13
CA GLY A 160 9.04 6.68 14.40
C GLY A 160 7.72 7.44 14.64
N ALA A 161 6.93 7.68 13.59
CA ALA A 161 5.63 8.35 13.66
C ALA A 161 4.44 7.39 13.44
N ALA A 162 4.70 6.18 12.92
CA ALA A 162 3.68 5.28 12.44
C ALA A 162 2.91 4.59 13.59
N PRO A 163 1.58 4.78 13.70
CA PRO A 163 0.78 4.13 14.73
C PRO A 163 0.77 2.60 14.65
N LEU A 164 1.03 2.00 13.48
CA LEU A 164 1.18 0.56 13.32
C LEU A 164 2.44 0.05 14.05
N VAL A 165 3.59 0.70 13.81
CA VAL A 165 4.87 0.34 14.44
C VAL A 165 4.78 0.48 15.96
N LYS A 166 4.15 1.55 16.44
CA LYS A 166 3.90 1.73 17.88
C LYS A 166 3.13 0.55 18.49
N LYS A 167 2.05 0.09 17.83
CA LYS A 167 1.25 -1.07 18.31
C LYS A 167 2.04 -2.37 18.29
N ILE A 168 2.89 -2.56 17.27
CA ILE A 168 3.75 -3.73 17.17
C ILE A 168 4.79 -3.75 18.30
N LEU A 169 5.45 -2.62 18.57
CA LEU A 169 6.51 -2.54 19.57
C LEU A 169 5.99 -2.56 21.01
N GLN A 170 4.87 -1.90 21.28
CA GLN A 170 4.26 -1.88 22.63
C GLN A 170 3.46 -3.17 22.94
N GLY A 171 3.23 -4.00 21.93
CA GLY A 171 2.29 -5.12 22.01
C GLY A 171 0.84 -4.66 21.83
N HIS A 172 0.06 -5.47 21.13
CA HIS A 172 -1.36 -5.21 20.91
C HIS A 172 -2.15 -6.50 21.11
N ASN A 173 -2.89 -6.58 22.23
CA ASN A 173 -3.72 -7.74 22.58
C ASN A 173 -2.97 -9.09 22.50
N GLY A 174 -1.73 -9.12 22.99
CA GLY A 174 -0.91 -10.33 23.03
C GLY A 174 -0.24 -10.74 21.71
N ALA A 175 -0.40 -9.98 20.62
CA ALA A 175 0.34 -10.22 19.38
C ALA A 175 1.86 -10.05 19.59
N LYS A 176 2.65 -11.05 19.16
CA LYS A 176 4.11 -11.07 19.31
C LYS A 176 4.78 -11.36 17.97
N LEU A 177 5.38 -10.33 17.39
CA LEU A 177 6.17 -10.45 16.17
C LEU A 177 7.62 -10.81 16.51
N SER A 178 8.26 -11.56 15.63
CA SER A 178 9.71 -11.75 15.62
C SER A 178 10.45 -10.46 15.26
N ASP A 179 11.73 -10.35 15.60
CA ASP A 179 12.52 -9.15 15.29
C ASP A 179 12.70 -8.93 13.79
N ARG A 180 12.73 -10.02 13.01
CA ARG A 180 12.70 -9.95 11.55
C ARG A 180 11.40 -9.31 11.06
N GLU A 181 10.24 -9.76 11.54
CA GLU A 181 8.93 -9.21 11.13
C GLU A 181 8.80 -7.73 11.52
N LYS A 182 9.25 -7.35 12.72
CA LYS A 182 9.30 -5.93 13.14
C LYS A 182 10.16 -5.11 12.19
N THR A 183 11.35 -5.61 11.85
CA THR A 183 12.28 -4.95 10.93
C THR A 183 11.70 -4.81 9.53
N THR A 184 11.04 -5.84 9.00
CA THR A 184 10.37 -5.82 7.69
C THR A 184 9.28 -4.75 7.63
N VAL A 185 8.39 -4.70 8.65
CA VAL A 185 7.31 -3.69 8.68
C VAL A 185 7.87 -2.28 8.82
N ARG A 186 8.89 -2.11 9.67
CA ARG A 186 9.58 -0.83 9.87
C ARG A 186 10.18 -0.31 8.57
N LEU A 187 11.00 -1.14 7.90
CA LEU A 187 11.65 -0.76 6.66
C LEU A 187 10.65 -0.48 5.55
N TRP A 188 9.58 -1.27 5.45
CA TRP A 188 8.52 -1.03 4.46
C TRP A 188 7.93 0.37 4.61
N ILE A 189 7.62 0.80 5.84
CA ILE A 189 7.14 2.15 6.13
C ILE A 189 8.21 3.20 5.80
N ASP A 190 9.46 2.98 6.21
CA ASP A 190 10.56 3.93 5.99
C ASP A 190 10.87 4.12 4.50
N THR A 191 10.64 3.10 3.67
CA THR A 191 10.73 3.16 2.20
C THR A 191 9.48 3.72 1.51
N GLY A 192 8.50 4.25 2.26
CA GLY A 192 7.31 4.90 1.71
C GLY A 192 6.07 4.01 1.62
N ALA A 193 6.10 2.84 2.27
CA ALA A 193 5.00 1.88 2.34
C ALA A 193 4.39 1.50 0.98
N PRO A 194 5.19 1.09 -0.02
CA PRO A 194 4.66 0.74 -1.35
C PRO A 194 3.65 -0.42 -1.27
N TYR A 195 2.66 -0.39 -2.15
CA TYR A 195 1.78 -1.54 -2.36
C TYR A 195 2.45 -2.57 -3.27
N PRO A 196 2.73 -2.27 -4.56
CA PRO A 196 3.58 -3.11 -5.39
C PRO A 196 5.07 -2.77 -5.21
N GLY A 197 5.91 -3.79 -5.11
CA GLY A 197 7.37 -3.70 -5.17
C GLY A 197 7.94 -3.92 -6.58
N THR A 198 7.14 -3.71 -7.63
CA THR A 198 7.49 -3.96 -9.03
C THR A 198 6.90 -2.91 -9.98
N TYR A 199 7.65 -2.57 -11.03
CA TYR A 199 7.16 -1.69 -12.11
C TYR A 199 6.12 -2.34 -13.00
N ALA A 200 6.08 -3.68 -13.07
CA ALA A 200 5.11 -4.42 -13.88
C ALA A 200 3.65 -4.15 -13.48
N ALA A 201 3.41 -3.76 -12.22
CA ALA A 201 2.08 -3.44 -11.71
C ALA A 201 1.52 -2.10 -12.25
N LEU A 202 2.33 -1.27 -12.90
CA LEU A 202 1.97 0.11 -13.21
C LEU A 202 0.77 0.21 -14.18
N GLY A 203 -0.35 0.70 -13.65
CA GLY A 203 -1.54 1.07 -14.42
C GLY A 203 -2.25 -0.12 -15.06
N THR A 204 -2.14 -1.33 -14.50
CA THR A 204 -2.78 -2.54 -15.04
C THR A 204 -3.41 -3.40 -13.93
N GLY A 205 -4.29 -4.33 -14.33
CA GLY A 205 -4.81 -5.38 -13.48
C GLY A 205 -5.86 -4.98 -12.44
N MET A 206 -6.19 -3.69 -12.35
CA MET A 206 -7.13 -3.15 -11.37
C MET A 206 -8.48 -2.82 -12.01
N ILE A 207 -9.58 -3.06 -11.30
CA ILE A 207 -10.89 -2.53 -11.66
C ILE A 207 -10.84 -1.02 -11.41
N GLY A 208 -11.41 -0.21 -12.30
CA GLY A 208 -11.39 1.25 -12.19
C GLY A 208 -10.00 1.82 -11.96
N GLY A 209 -9.05 1.43 -12.82
CA GLY A 209 -7.70 1.98 -12.86
C GLY A 209 -7.65 3.35 -13.52
N TYR A 210 -6.44 3.90 -13.62
CA TYR A 210 -6.20 5.21 -14.20
C TYR A 210 -5.34 5.10 -15.46
N ALA A 211 -5.90 5.53 -16.59
CA ALA A 211 -5.15 5.71 -17.83
C ALA A 211 -5.04 7.21 -18.10
N ARG A 212 -3.81 7.75 -18.13
CA ARG A 212 -3.56 9.21 -18.31
C ARG A 212 -4.38 10.06 -17.34
N ASN A 213 -4.40 9.68 -16.05
CA ASN A 213 -5.18 10.31 -14.98
C ASN A 213 -6.71 10.27 -15.15
N GLN A 214 -7.23 9.52 -16.12
CA GLN A 214 -8.66 9.30 -16.28
C GLN A 214 -9.06 7.97 -15.64
N LEU A 215 -10.03 8.04 -14.75
CA LEU A 215 -10.59 6.86 -14.07
C LEU A 215 -11.42 6.05 -15.07
N ASP A 216 -11.09 4.77 -15.22
CA ASP A 216 -11.91 3.84 -16.00
C ASP A 216 -13.24 3.57 -15.26
N ARG A 217 -14.36 3.91 -15.92
CA ARG A 217 -15.74 3.69 -15.43
C ARG A 217 -16.52 2.73 -16.34
N SER A 218 -15.83 1.92 -17.14
CA SER A 218 -16.44 1.00 -18.10
C SER A 218 -17.39 -0.03 -17.46
N ASP A 219 -17.14 -0.39 -16.20
CA ASP A 219 -17.98 -1.25 -15.36
C ASP A 219 -19.42 -0.73 -15.22
N THR A 220 -19.65 0.58 -15.32
CA THR A 220 -21.01 1.16 -15.20
C THR A 220 -21.98 0.72 -16.30
N LYS A 221 -21.45 0.18 -17.41
CA LYS A 221 -22.22 -0.35 -18.53
C LYS A 221 -22.65 -1.82 -18.33
N TRP A 222 -22.12 -2.51 -17.33
CA TRP A 222 -22.46 -3.92 -17.14
C TRP A 222 -23.89 -4.08 -16.64
N PRO A 223 -24.66 -5.07 -17.14
CA PRO A 223 -26.03 -5.29 -16.69
C PRO A 223 -26.15 -5.49 -15.16
N SER A 224 -25.21 -6.22 -14.56
CA SER A 224 -25.18 -6.44 -13.11
C SER A 224 -24.89 -5.16 -12.32
N MET A 225 -24.13 -4.21 -12.87
CA MET A 225 -23.88 -2.91 -12.24
C MET A 225 -25.09 -1.98 -12.35
N GLN A 226 -25.82 -2.03 -13.45
CA GLN A 226 -27.08 -1.31 -13.61
C GLN A 226 -28.14 -1.82 -12.62
N ALA A 227 -28.27 -3.15 -12.49
CA ALA A 227 -29.15 -3.78 -11.51
C ALA A 227 -28.76 -3.41 -10.07
N LEU A 228 -27.46 -3.43 -9.74
CA LEU A 228 -26.95 -2.98 -8.44
C LEU A 228 -27.31 -1.51 -8.15
N ALA A 229 -27.13 -0.62 -9.14
CA ALA A 229 -27.42 0.79 -8.97
C ALA A 229 -28.92 1.05 -8.74
N GLU A 230 -29.80 0.31 -9.41
CA GLU A 230 -31.25 0.36 -9.20
C GLU A 230 -31.62 -0.08 -7.77
N VAL A 231 -31.08 -1.21 -7.31
CA VAL A 231 -31.30 -1.71 -5.94
C VAL A 231 -30.80 -0.72 -4.91
N GLN A 232 -29.58 -0.20 -5.07
CA GLN A 232 -29.02 0.80 -4.15
C GLN A 232 -29.92 2.04 -4.09
N LYS A 233 -30.40 2.54 -5.23
CA LYS A 233 -31.31 3.69 -5.27
C LYS A 233 -32.61 3.42 -4.50
N ARG A 234 -33.25 2.27 -4.74
CA ARG A 234 -34.57 1.94 -4.18
C ARG A 234 -34.52 1.52 -2.71
N ARG A 235 -33.55 0.68 -2.32
CA ARG A 235 -33.48 0.05 -0.98
C ARG A 235 -32.53 0.77 -0.03
N CYS A 236 -31.47 1.40 -0.53
CA CYS A 236 -30.43 2.01 0.31
C CYS A 236 -30.47 3.56 0.27
N GLY A 237 -31.03 4.15 -0.79
CA GLY A 237 -30.90 5.57 -1.11
C GLY A 237 -31.51 6.53 -0.09
N SER A 238 -32.55 6.10 0.64
CA SER A 238 -33.15 6.91 1.71
C SER A 238 -32.20 7.16 2.88
N CYS A 239 -31.33 6.19 3.20
CA CYS A 239 -30.35 6.28 4.27
C CYS A 239 -28.98 6.74 3.75
N HIS A 240 -28.61 6.34 2.53
CA HIS A 240 -27.35 6.68 1.88
C HIS A 240 -27.48 7.87 0.93
N ALA A 241 -28.04 8.96 1.45
CA ALA A 241 -28.15 10.24 0.74
C ALA A 241 -27.00 11.19 1.10
N LYS A 242 -26.82 12.24 0.29
CA LYS A 242 -25.88 13.35 0.54
C LYS A 242 -24.46 12.85 0.89
N GLY A 243 -23.93 13.23 2.05
CA GLY A 243 -22.59 12.88 2.53
C GLY A 243 -22.37 11.41 2.90
N LEU A 244 -23.39 10.54 2.73
CA LEU A 244 -23.32 9.10 3.03
C LEU A 244 -23.54 8.22 1.78
N LYS A 245 -23.48 8.82 0.59
CA LYS A 245 -23.68 8.12 -0.68
C LYS A 245 -22.71 6.93 -0.82
N LEU A 246 -23.26 5.79 -1.23
CA LEU A 246 -22.49 4.60 -1.60
C LEU A 246 -21.84 4.78 -2.98
N PRO A 247 -20.69 4.13 -3.25
CA PRO A 247 -20.16 4.04 -4.60
C PRO A 247 -21.18 3.33 -5.50
N GLY A 248 -21.46 3.92 -6.66
CA GLY A 248 -22.46 3.39 -7.60
C GLY A 248 -21.95 2.18 -8.41
N SER A 249 -20.65 1.91 -8.36
CA SER A 249 -20.02 0.75 -8.99
C SER A 249 -18.67 0.46 -8.34
N PRO A 250 -18.07 -0.72 -8.58
CA PRO A 250 -16.76 -1.06 -8.09
C PRO A 250 -15.65 -0.15 -8.58
N SER A 251 -15.81 0.61 -9.66
CA SER A 251 -14.88 1.66 -10.11
C SER A 251 -15.03 3.01 -9.41
N ASP A 252 -16.14 3.22 -8.70
CA ASP A 252 -16.49 4.51 -8.14
C ASP A 252 -15.64 4.88 -6.92
N ASN A 253 -14.72 5.81 -7.09
CA ASN A 253 -13.89 6.32 -6.00
C ASN A 253 -14.58 7.45 -5.20
N MET A 254 -15.83 7.80 -5.52
CA MET A 254 -16.59 8.88 -4.86
C MET A 254 -15.88 10.24 -4.85
N GLY A 255 -15.02 10.50 -5.85
CA GLY A 255 -14.20 11.71 -5.92
C GLY A 255 -13.02 11.72 -4.94
N MET A 256 -12.65 10.57 -4.38
CA MET A 256 -11.50 10.39 -3.49
C MET A 256 -10.51 9.40 -4.11
N PRO A 257 -9.63 9.84 -5.04
CA PRO A 257 -8.60 8.96 -5.57
C PRO A 257 -7.60 8.55 -4.47
N PRO A 258 -6.90 7.42 -4.62
CA PRO A 258 -6.02 6.89 -3.58
C PRO A 258 -4.89 7.81 -3.14
N TRP A 259 -4.44 8.73 -3.99
CA TRP A 259 -3.42 9.72 -3.63
C TRP A 259 -3.97 10.91 -2.81
N ALA A 260 -5.27 11.18 -2.88
CA ALA A 260 -5.91 12.33 -2.22
C ALA A 260 -7.01 11.90 -1.23
N ILE A 261 -6.66 10.99 -0.32
CA ILE A 261 -7.56 10.52 0.75
C ILE A 261 -7.94 11.71 1.66
N ARG A 262 -9.25 11.92 1.83
CA ARG A 262 -9.81 12.91 2.74
C ARG A 262 -10.06 12.29 4.10
N TYR A 263 -9.05 12.32 4.95
CA TYR A 263 -9.14 11.73 6.28
C TYR A 263 -10.24 12.39 7.13
N GLY A 264 -10.99 11.58 7.87
CA GLY A 264 -12.15 12.04 8.63
C GLY A 264 -13.45 12.11 7.81
N ASP A 265 -13.39 12.03 6.48
CA ASP A 265 -14.59 11.98 5.64
C ASP A 265 -15.39 10.70 5.96
N PRO A 266 -16.68 10.81 6.35
CA PRO A 266 -17.50 9.67 6.74
C PRO A 266 -17.71 8.67 5.60
N ARG A 267 -17.45 9.04 4.34
CA ARG A 267 -17.55 8.15 3.18
C ARG A 267 -16.39 7.16 3.07
N LEU A 268 -15.28 7.36 3.80
CA LEU A 268 -14.17 6.40 3.78
C LEU A 268 -14.62 4.99 4.21
N ARG A 269 -15.63 4.89 5.08
CA ARG A 269 -16.22 3.59 5.50
C ARG A 269 -17.03 2.89 4.40
N PHE A 270 -17.33 3.58 3.31
CA PHE A 270 -18.02 3.06 2.13
C PHE A 270 -17.09 2.95 0.92
N SER A 271 -15.78 3.12 1.12
CA SER A 271 -14.81 3.01 0.02
C SER A 271 -15.00 1.71 -0.75
N ARG A 272 -14.94 1.81 -2.09
CA ARG A 272 -14.91 0.68 -3.01
C ARG A 272 -13.91 -0.41 -2.61
N HIS A 273 -12.82 -0.05 -1.93
CA HIS A 273 -11.78 -0.99 -1.51
C HIS A 273 -12.13 -1.87 -0.31
N ILE A 274 -13.19 -1.56 0.44
CA ILE A 274 -13.68 -2.40 1.54
C ILE A 274 -15.12 -2.86 1.33
N LEU A 275 -15.88 -2.14 0.48
CA LEU A 275 -17.27 -2.48 0.20
C LEU A 275 -17.37 -3.77 -0.63
N TYR A 276 -16.41 -3.98 -1.54
CA TYR A 276 -16.32 -5.15 -2.41
C TYR A 276 -15.18 -6.06 -1.95
N ASN A 277 -15.52 -7.29 -1.58
CA ASN A 277 -14.57 -8.39 -1.40
C ASN A 277 -14.56 -9.25 -2.67
N LEU A 278 -13.54 -9.06 -3.50
CA LEU A 278 -13.41 -9.75 -4.78
C LEU A 278 -12.68 -11.09 -4.67
N THR A 279 -12.22 -11.47 -3.47
CA THR A 279 -11.67 -12.80 -3.20
C THR A 279 -12.75 -13.74 -2.67
N ARG A 280 -13.66 -13.22 -1.85
CA ARG A 280 -14.80 -13.94 -1.28
C ARG A 280 -16.05 -13.06 -1.43
N PRO A 281 -16.73 -13.08 -2.59
CA PRO A 281 -17.87 -12.21 -2.87
C PRO A 281 -18.95 -12.13 -1.77
N PRO A 282 -19.36 -13.25 -1.13
CA PRO A 282 -20.33 -13.21 -0.02
C PRO A 282 -19.84 -12.47 1.23
N MET A 283 -18.53 -12.28 1.39
CA MET A 283 -17.92 -11.53 2.50
C MET A 283 -17.86 -10.02 2.23
N SER A 284 -18.47 -9.54 1.15
CA SER A 284 -18.51 -8.11 0.83
C SER A 284 -19.39 -7.35 1.81
N LEU A 285 -18.92 -6.20 2.30
CA LEU A 285 -19.75 -5.33 3.15
C LEU A 285 -21.00 -4.85 2.42
N LEU A 286 -20.96 -4.77 1.09
CA LEU A 286 -22.13 -4.45 0.28
C LEU A 286 -23.34 -5.36 0.56
N VAL A 287 -23.08 -6.65 0.80
CA VAL A 287 -24.14 -7.66 1.02
C VAL A 287 -24.29 -7.99 2.50
N LEU A 288 -23.20 -8.01 3.27
CA LEU A 288 -23.25 -8.30 4.70
C LEU A 288 -23.85 -7.18 5.53
N ALA A 289 -23.58 -5.91 5.20
CA ALA A 289 -24.09 -4.79 6.00
C ALA A 289 -25.62 -4.67 6.03
N PRO A 290 -26.34 -4.80 4.89
CA PRO A 290 -27.81 -4.74 4.85
C PRO A 290 -28.52 -6.04 5.22
N LEU A 291 -27.83 -7.19 5.21
CA LEU A 291 -28.38 -8.50 5.56
C LEU A 291 -28.56 -8.66 7.07
N ALA A 292 -29.69 -9.23 7.49
CA ALA A 292 -30.00 -9.52 8.89
C ALA A 292 -28.95 -10.45 9.55
N LYS A 293 -28.78 -10.32 10.87
CA LYS A 293 -27.76 -11.10 11.61
C LYS A 293 -28.11 -12.58 11.65
N GLU A 294 -29.40 -12.87 11.70
CA GLU A 294 -29.99 -14.21 11.74
C GLU A 294 -29.68 -14.98 10.43
N ALA A 295 -29.55 -14.26 9.31
CA ALA A 295 -29.13 -14.80 8.03
C ALA A 295 -27.60 -14.77 7.81
N GLY A 296 -26.82 -14.52 8.87
CA GLY A 296 -25.36 -14.45 8.80
C GLY A 296 -24.79 -13.11 8.32
N GLY A 297 -25.63 -12.08 8.16
CA GLY A 297 -25.21 -10.72 7.88
C GLY A 297 -24.66 -9.98 9.11
N PHE A 298 -24.20 -8.76 8.91
CA PHE A 298 -23.80 -7.87 10.00
C PHE A 298 -24.98 -7.04 10.53
N GLY A 299 -26.03 -6.82 9.75
CA GLY A 299 -27.22 -6.07 10.16
C GLY A 299 -26.92 -4.68 10.72
N VAL A 300 -25.96 -3.97 10.11
CA VAL A 300 -25.46 -2.67 10.62
C VAL A 300 -26.18 -1.47 10.02
N CYS A 301 -27.01 -1.67 9.00
CA CYS A 301 -27.88 -0.62 8.47
C CYS A 301 -28.95 -0.25 9.50
N LYS A 302 -29.07 1.05 9.79
CA LYS A 302 -30.05 1.61 10.74
C LYS A 302 -30.90 2.70 10.10
N LYS A 303 -32.15 2.83 10.55
CA LYS A 303 -33.05 3.93 10.24
C LYS A 303 -33.37 4.65 11.56
N GLY A 304 -32.61 5.71 11.85
CA GLY A 304 -32.58 6.27 13.22
C GLY A 304 -31.84 5.31 14.16
N GLU A 305 -32.46 4.98 15.29
CA GLU A 305 -31.90 4.00 16.24
C GLU A 305 -32.25 2.55 15.87
N ASP A 306 -33.31 2.36 15.09
CA ASP A 306 -33.85 1.04 14.74
C ASP A 306 -33.04 0.35 13.63
N PRO A 307 -32.92 -0.99 13.67
CA PRO A 307 -32.38 -1.78 12.56
C PRO A 307 -33.21 -1.57 11.29
N ALA A 308 -32.57 -1.23 10.17
CA ALA A 308 -33.26 -0.98 8.91
C ALA A 308 -33.79 -2.26 8.24
N ARG A 309 -33.29 -3.45 8.64
CA ARG A 309 -33.66 -4.79 8.12
C ARG A 309 -33.85 -4.79 6.59
N VAL A 310 -32.84 -4.34 5.86
CA VAL A 310 -32.94 -4.13 4.40
C VAL A 310 -33.20 -5.45 3.67
N PHE A 311 -32.50 -6.52 4.08
CA PHE A 311 -32.72 -7.89 3.61
C PHE A 311 -32.87 -8.82 4.82
N THR A 312 -33.97 -9.56 4.88
CA THR A 312 -34.22 -10.53 5.95
C THR A 312 -33.34 -11.77 5.79
N ASP A 313 -33.15 -12.24 4.56
CA ASP A 313 -32.35 -13.42 4.25
C ASP A 313 -31.77 -13.35 2.82
N THR A 314 -31.04 -14.40 2.43
CA THR A 314 -30.33 -14.47 1.15
C THR A 314 -31.21 -14.84 -0.04
N SER A 315 -32.49 -15.14 0.16
CA SER A 315 -33.45 -15.45 -0.92
C SER A 315 -34.08 -14.20 -1.56
N ASP A 316 -33.90 -13.01 -0.96
CA ASP A 316 -34.36 -11.75 -1.54
C ASP A 316 -33.70 -11.52 -2.92
N ALA A 317 -34.53 -11.29 -3.94
CA ALA A 317 -34.07 -11.11 -5.31
C ALA A 317 -33.13 -9.89 -5.48
N ASP A 318 -33.33 -8.83 -4.69
CA ASP A 318 -32.45 -7.67 -4.70
C ASP A 318 -31.12 -7.96 -3.98
N TYR A 319 -31.10 -8.80 -2.94
CA TYR A 319 -29.86 -9.31 -2.34
C TYR A 319 -29.04 -10.10 -3.38
N ALA A 320 -29.69 -11.00 -4.12
CA ALA A 320 -29.05 -11.78 -5.18
C ALA A 320 -28.42 -10.89 -6.26
N LYS A 321 -29.07 -9.79 -6.65
CA LYS A 321 -28.51 -8.80 -7.60
C LYS A 321 -27.23 -8.13 -7.07
N LEU A 322 -27.20 -7.75 -5.78
CA LEU A 322 -26.01 -7.16 -5.18
C LEU A 322 -24.85 -8.17 -5.18
N LEU A 323 -25.12 -9.42 -4.80
CA LEU A 323 -24.11 -10.47 -4.78
C LEU A 323 -23.59 -10.79 -6.20
N ALA A 324 -24.48 -10.90 -7.18
CA ALA A 324 -24.13 -11.13 -8.58
C ALA A 324 -23.20 -10.03 -9.11
N ALA A 325 -23.47 -8.76 -8.81
CA ALA A 325 -22.59 -7.66 -9.20
C ALA A 325 -21.17 -7.81 -8.62
N VAL A 326 -21.04 -8.19 -7.34
CA VAL A 326 -19.73 -8.47 -6.73
C VAL A 326 -19.05 -9.65 -7.43
N GLN A 327 -19.77 -10.74 -7.68
CA GLN A 327 -19.25 -11.93 -8.35
C GLN A 327 -18.77 -11.63 -9.77
N ASP A 328 -19.52 -10.85 -10.54
CA ASP A 328 -19.14 -10.41 -11.89
C ASP A 328 -17.85 -9.59 -11.85
N THR A 329 -17.73 -8.72 -10.84
CA THR A 329 -16.51 -7.93 -10.63
C THR A 329 -15.32 -8.82 -10.26
N ALA A 330 -15.54 -9.84 -9.43
CA ALA A 330 -14.51 -10.81 -9.07
C ALA A 330 -14.04 -11.59 -10.30
N ARG A 331 -14.97 -12.08 -11.14
CA ARG A 331 -14.63 -12.75 -12.40
C ARG A 331 -13.84 -11.83 -13.33
N ARG A 332 -14.24 -10.56 -13.45
CA ARG A 332 -13.47 -9.59 -14.24
C ARG A 332 -12.05 -9.40 -13.67
N LEU A 333 -11.91 -9.36 -12.35
CA LEU A 333 -10.59 -9.27 -11.71
C LEU A 333 -9.74 -10.51 -11.99
N ASP A 334 -10.33 -11.71 -12.00
CA ASP A 334 -9.65 -12.97 -12.34
C ASP A 334 -9.22 -13.06 -13.81
N GLU A 335 -9.95 -12.40 -14.71
CA GLU A 335 -9.58 -12.24 -16.12
C GLU A 335 -8.38 -11.30 -16.30
N ILE A 336 -8.47 -10.08 -15.74
CA ILE A 336 -7.43 -9.05 -15.97
C ILE A 336 -6.19 -9.25 -15.10
N ARG A 337 -6.38 -9.81 -13.90
CA ARG A 337 -5.41 -10.13 -12.85
C ARG A 337 -4.59 -8.94 -12.36
N ARG A 338 -4.45 -8.81 -11.04
CA ARG A 338 -3.47 -7.88 -10.44
C ARG A 338 -2.09 -8.51 -10.37
N PHE A 339 -1.07 -7.69 -10.17
CA PHE A 339 0.32 -8.14 -10.01
C PHE A 339 0.52 -9.17 -8.89
N ASP A 340 -0.38 -9.25 -7.92
CA ASP A 340 -0.39 -10.19 -6.80
C ASP A 340 -1.34 -11.39 -7.02
N MET A 341 -1.72 -11.65 -8.28
CA MET A 341 -2.55 -12.79 -8.69
C MET A 341 -1.76 -13.74 -9.59
N ALA A 342 -1.95 -15.03 -9.37
CA ALA A 342 -1.30 -16.07 -10.17
C ALA A 342 -1.63 -15.91 -11.66
N GLY A 343 -0.59 -15.99 -12.50
CA GLY A 343 -0.72 -15.83 -13.94
C GLY A 343 -1.02 -14.40 -14.40
N PHE A 344 -0.77 -13.39 -13.55
CA PHE A 344 -0.66 -12.01 -13.99
C PHE A 344 0.33 -11.85 -15.13
N ARG A 345 0.04 -10.92 -16.05
CA ARG A 345 0.93 -10.53 -17.14
C ARG A 345 1.14 -9.02 -17.14
N PRO A 346 2.39 -8.55 -17.18
CA PRO A 346 2.67 -7.13 -17.36
C PRO A 346 2.07 -6.62 -18.68
N ARG A 347 1.75 -5.32 -18.73
CA ARG A 347 1.31 -4.68 -19.97
C ARG A 347 2.42 -4.69 -21.03
N THR A 348 2.03 -4.64 -22.30
CA THR A 348 2.97 -4.57 -23.45
C THR A 348 3.99 -3.44 -23.34
N ALA A 349 3.62 -2.28 -22.77
CA ALA A 349 4.55 -1.17 -22.56
C ALA A 349 5.69 -1.51 -21.58
N TYR A 350 5.44 -2.33 -20.55
CA TYR A 350 6.51 -2.81 -19.66
C TYR A 350 7.49 -3.69 -20.44
N LEU A 351 6.95 -4.67 -21.18
CA LEU A 351 7.76 -5.59 -22.00
C LEU A 351 8.56 -4.84 -23.07
N ARG A 352 7.96 -3.82 -23.70
CA ARG A 352 8.65 -2.92 -24.63
C ARG A 352 9.87 -2.26 -23.99
N GLU A 353 9.75 -1.73 -22.77
CA GLU A 353 10.92 -1.17 -22.09
C GLU A 353 11.95 -2.25 -21.76
N MET A 354 11.54 -3.43 -21.27
CA MET A 354 12.48 -4.52 -21.00
C MET A 354 13.24 -4.97 -22.27
N LYS A 355 12.57 -4.99 -23.44
CA LYS A 355 13.20 -5.22 -24.76
C LYS A 355 14.17 -4.10 -25.12
N ARG A 356 13.77 -2.84 -24.94
CA ARG A 356 14.59 -1.66 -25.24
C ARG A 356 15.90 -1.63 -24.45
N TYR A 357 15.87 -2.08 -23.19
CA TYR A 357 17.06 -2.19 -22.35
C TYR A 357 17.83 -3.51 -22.52
N GLY A 358 17.44 -4.35 -23.48
CA GLY A 358 18.15 -5.60 -23.81
C GLY A 358 18.01 -6.71 -22.78
N LEU A 359 17.01 -6.64 -21.88
CA LEU A 359 16.81 -7.62 -20.82
C LEU A 359 16.05 -8.87 -21.28
N ILE A 360 15.31 -8.73 -22.38
CA ILE A 360 14.62 -9.82 -23.08
C ILE A 360 14.74 -9.63 -24.61
N PRO A 361 14.66 -10.70 -25.42
CA PRO A 361 14.75 -10.60 -26.87
C PRO A 361 13.66 -9.71 -27.49
N THR A 362 14.02 -8.96 -28.53
CA THR A 362 13.12 -8.01 -29.21
C THR A 362 11.98 -8.71 -29.95
N ASP A 363 12.23 -9.91 -30.46
CA ASP A 363 11.28 -10.79 -31.18
C ASP A 363 10.42 -11.67 -30.26
N ARG A 364 10.70 -11.67 -28.94
CA ARG A 364 9.92 -12.42 -27.96
C ARG A 364 8.45 -11.99 -27.99
N ALA A 365 7.53 -12.94 -28.09
CA ALA A 365 6.09 -12.66 -28.02
C ALA A 365 5.67 -12.19 -26.61
N ASP A 366 4.73 -11.23 -26.56
CA ASP A 366 4.31 -10.57 -25.32
C ASP A 366 3.43 -11.45 -24.41
N ASP A 367 2.90 -12.56 -24.94
CA ASP A 367 2.07 -13.52 -24.21
C ASP A 367 2.88 -14.57 -23.45
N VAL A 368 4.20 -14.67 -23.71
CA VAL A 368 5.09 -15.59 -23.00
C VAL A 368 5.33 -15.10 -21.57
N PRO A 369 5.01 -15.89 -20.53
CA PRO A 369 5.18 -15.50 -19.13
C PRO A 369 6.61 -15.03 -18.80
N VAL A 370 6.73 -14.06 -17.90
CA VAL A 370 8.02 -13.54 -17.41
C VAL A 370 8.00 -13.43 -15.89
N ASP A 371 9.15 -13.67 -15.26
CA ASP A 371 9.38 -13.26 -13.87
C ASP A 371 9.72 -11.78 -13.84
N TYR A 372 8.69 -10.95 -13.67
CA TYR A 372 8.83 -9.49 -13.65
C TYR A 372 9.59 -8.98 -12.43
N TYR A 373 9.62 -9.72 -11.31
CA TYR A 373 10.46 -9.32 -10.18
C TYR A 373 11.95 -9.55 -10.50
N ALA A 374 12.28 -10.65 -11.17
CA ALA A 374 13.64 -10.88 -11.64
C ALA A 374 14.06 -9.88 -12.72
N LEU A 375 13.18 -9.57 -13.69
CA LEU A 375 13.45 -8.58 -14.72
C LEU A 375 13.66 -7.18 -14.14
N ASP A 376 12.83 -6.75 -13.19
CA ASP A 376 13.05 -5.47 -12.50
C ASP A 376 14.42 -5.40 -11.82
N ARG A 377 14.85 -6.49 -11.15
CA ARG A 377 16.20 -6.55 -10.55
C ARG A 377 17.31 -6.48 -11.60
N GLN A 378 17.15 -7.16 -12.73
CA GLN A 378 18.12 -7.09 -13.83
C GLN A 378 18.17 -5.68 -14.42
N TYR A 379 17.01 -5.05 -14.62
CA TYR A 379 16.89 -3.66 -15.05
C TYR A 379 17.61 -2.70 -14.10
N TRP A 380 17.41 -2.82 -12.79
CA TRP A 380 18.13 -1.94 -11.86
C TRP A 380 19.64 -2.16 -11.89
N ARG A 381 20.08 -3.42 -12.09
CA ARG A 381 21.49 -3.80 -12.15
C ARG A 381 22.18 -3.35 -13.43
N SER A 382 21.46 -3.20 -14.54
CA SER A 382 22.06 -2.73 -15.80
C SER A 382 22.57 -1.29 -15.74
N PHE A 383 22.19 -0.52 -14.71
CA PHE A 383 22.70 0.83 -14.45
C PHE A 383 23.80 0.90 -13.38
N TRP A 384 24.17 -0.23 -12.78
CA TRP A 384 25.20 -0.21 -11.74
C TRP A 384 26.56 0.11 -12.35
N HIS A 385 27.23 1.11 -11.80
CA HIS A 385 28.58 1.45 -12.21
C HIS A 385 29.51 0.25 -12.01
N GLN A 386 30.16 -0.17 -13.09
CA GLN A 386 31.24 -1.16 -13.06
C GLN A 386 32.55 -0.41 -13.19
N PRO A 387 33.41 -0.42 -12.15
CA PRO A 387 34.75 0.15 -12.26
C PRO A 387 35.48 -0.56 -13.40
N SER A 388 36.16 0.18 -14.27
CA SER A 388 37.12 -0.41 -15.19
C SER A 388 38.13 -1.19 -14.35
N ALA A 389 38.43 -2.44 -14.73
CA ALA A 389 39.55 -3.16 -14.12
C ALA A 389 40.80 -2.29 -14.31
N GLN A 390 41.41 -1.87 -13.19
CA GLN A 390 42.68 -1.15 -13.19
C GLN A 390 43.83 -2.09 -13.49
#